data_AF-K0T6A3-F1
#
_entry.id   AF-K0T6A3-F1
#
_cell.length_a   1.000
_cell.length_b   1.000
_cell.length_c   1.000
_cell.angle_alpha   90.00
_cell.angle_beta   90.00
_cell.angle_gamma   90.00
#
_symmetry.space_group_name_H-M   'P 1'
#
loop_
_entity.id
_entity.type
_entity.pdbx_description
1 polymer ?
#
loop_
_entity_poly.entity_id
_entity_poly.type
_entity_poly.pdbx_seq_one_letter_code
_entity_poly.pdbx_strand_id
1 'polypeptide(L)'
;MATIDSGIILMPLYALASWTAMLKLQPGSYEIYVAAIGWAWALLNTVLKGNFDLGVVTFAFVIAAYGIERRAGLTGGIKVFECIASVAVANNFALVIFLWKDLKIQLSSSKSPAWLNVFLVYCITFAVYWALVAARTYKRGESGYAVIY
;
A
#
# COMPACT_ATOMS: atom_id res chain seq x y z
N MET A 1 -22.25 14.88 -15.97
CA MET A 1 -20.87 14.49 -16.33
C MET A 1 -20.56 13.21 -15.59
N ALA A 2 -20.30 12.10 -16.28
CA ALA A 2 -20.00 10.81 -15.67
C ALA A 2 -18.61 10.85 -15.00
N THR A 3 -18.52 11.45 -13.82
CA THR A 3 -17.32 11.38 -12.96
C THR A 3 -17.28 10.00 -12.31
N ILE A 4 -16.84 9.08 -13.16
CA ILE A 4 -16.44 7.69 -12.96
C ILE A 4 -16.45 7.25 -11.48
N ASP A 5 -17.32 6.29 -11.20
CA ASP A 5 -17.17 5.25 -10.17
C ASP A 5 -15.90 4.39 -10.44
N SER A 6 -14.82 4.97 -10.97
CA SER A 6 -13.58 4.28 -11.38
C SER A 6 -12.96 3.55 -10.21
N GLY A 7 -13.15 4.04 -8.99
CA GLY A 7 -12.75 3.35 -7.76
C GLY A 7 -13.32 1.93 -7.64
N ILE A 8 -14.54 1.67 -8.15
CA ILE A 8 -15.16 0.34 -8.14
C ILE A 8 -14.32 -0.67 -8.94
N ILE A 9 -13.64 -0.22 -10.00
CA ILE A 9 -12.86 -1.09 -10.89
C ILE A 9 -11.37 -1.03 -10.57
N LEU A 10 -10.83 0.18 -10.37
CA LEU A 10 -9.40 0.40 -10.17
C LEU A 10 -8.90 -0.13 -8.83
N MET A 11 -9.68 -0.01 -7.74
CA MET A 11 -9.27 -0.52 -6.43
C MET A 11 -9.12 -2.05 -6.44
N PRO A 12 -10.09 -2.84 -6.93
CA PRO A 12 -9.90 -4.29 -7.06
C PRO A 12 -8.79 -4.68 -8.01
N LEU A 13 -8.65 -4.03 -9.18
CA LEU A 13 -7.58 -4.34 -10.12
C LEU A 13 -6.20 -4.10 -9.52
N TYR A 14 -6.03 -2.98 -8.83
CA TYR A 14 -4.77 -2.67 -8.15
C TYR A 14 -4.48 -3.65 -7.01
N ALA A 15 -5.49 -4.03 -6.23
CA ALA A 15 -5.35 -5.07 -5.21
C ALA A 15 -4.93 -6.42 -5.82
N LEU A 16 -5.63 -6.88 -6.85
CA LEU A 16 -5.35 -8.14 -7.54
C LEU A 16 -3.94 -8.17 -8.13
N ALA A 17 -3.52 -7.10 -8.81
CA ALA A 17 -2.19 -6.98 -9.38
C ALA A 17 -1.10 -7.04 -8.29
N SER A 18 -1.31 -6.32 -7.18
CA SER A 18 -0.38 -6.28 -6.05
C SER A 18 -0.22 -7.64 -5.37
N TRP A 19 -1.34 -8.32 -5.11
CA TRP A 19 -1.35 -9.67 -4.54
C TRP A 19 -0.75 -10.71 -5.47
N THR A 20 -1.05 -10.64 -6.77
CA THR A 20 -0.47 -11.54 -7.77
C THR A 20 1.05 -11.37 -7.83
N ALA A 21 1.53 -10.13 -7.81
CA ALA A 21 2.96 -9.83 -7.77
C ALA A 21 3.59 -10.41 -6.49
N MET A 22 2.95 -10.25 -5.33
CA MET A 22 3.44 -10.82 -4.06
C MET A 22 3.55 -12.33 -4.08
N LEU A 23 2.59 -13.03 -4.66
CA LEU A 23 2.60 -14.49 -4.70
C LEU A 23 3.61 -15.05 -5.70
N LYS A 24 3.93 -14.30 -6.77
CA LYS A 24 4.80 -14.78 -7.86
C LYS A 24 6.24 -14.29 -7.78
N LEU A 25 6.50 -13.17 -7.10
CA LEU A 25 7.79 -12.49 -7.12
C LEU A 25 8.49 -12.55 -5.76
N GLN A 26 9.81 -12.39 -5.82
CA GLN A 26 10.67 -12.35 -4.63
C GLN A 26 10.45 -11.04 -3.85
N PRO A 27 10.53 -11.05 -2.51
CA PRO A 27 10.36 -9.83 -1.73
C PRO A 27 11.45 -8.79 -2.07
N GLY A 28 11.05 -7.54 -2.21
CA GLY A 28 11.88 -6.38 -2.56
C GLY A 28 11.97 -6.09 -4.06
N SER A 29 11.46 -6.99 -4.90
CA SER A 29 11.53 -6.81 -6.35
C SER A 29 10.44 -5.90 -6.92
N TYR A 30 9.25 -5.86 -6.30
CA TYR A 30 8.06 -5.24 -6.90
C TYR A 30 7.33 -4.25 -5.98
N GLU A 31 7.64 -4.26 -4.69
CA GLU A 31 7.01 -3.43 -3.65
C GLU A 31 7.16 -1.93 -3.93
N ILE A 32 8.27 -1.51 -4.55
CA ILE A 32 8.48 -0.13 -4.97
C ILE A 32 7.48 0.32 -6.05
N TYR A 33 7.09 -0.58 -6.96
CA TYR A 33 6.13 -0.25 -8.02
C TYR A 33 4.71 -0.19 -7.47
N VAL A 34 4.37 -1.11 -6.57
CA VAL A 34 3.11 -1.07 -5.82
C VAL A 34 3.03 0.26 -5.04
N ALA A 35 4.07 0.59 -4.28
CA ALA A 35 4.15 1.85 -3.54
C ALA A 35 4.06 3.08 -4.45
N ALA A 36 4.71 3.08 -5.63
CA ALA A 36 4.65 4.18 -6.58
C ALA A 36 3.23 4.43 -7.11
N ILE A 37 2.48 3.36 -7.42
CA ILE A 37 1.07 3.46 -7.84
C ILE A 37 0.22 4.02 -6.69
N GLY A 38 0.38 3.48 -5.48
CA GLY A 38 -0.31 3.98 -4.28
C GLY A 38 0.00 5.45 -3.97
N TRP A 39 1.27 5.85 -4.12
CA TRP A 39 1.72 7.22 -3.92
C TRP A 39 1.12 8.18 -4.96
N ALA A 40 1.13 7.80 -6.24
CA ALA A 40 0.52 8.59 -7.30
C ALA A 40 -0.98 8.80 -7.06
N TRP A 41 -1.68 7.76 -6.58
CA TRP A 41 -3.09 7.86 -6.20
C TRP A 41 -3.31 8.83 -5.02
N ALA A 42 -2.47 8.76 -3.98
CA ALA A 42 -2.54 9.65 -2.82
C ALA A 42 -2.25 11.12 -3.18
N LEU A 43 -1.29 11.35 -4.09
CA LEU A 43 -1.04 12.69 -4.63
C LEU A 43 -2.23 13.23 -5.41
N LEU A 44 -2.81 12.40 -6.29
CA LEU A 44 -4.00 12.78 -7.05
C LEU A 44 -5.15 13.15 -6.11
N ASN A 45 -5.40 12.34 -5.06
CA ASN A 45 -6.38 12.66 -4.04
C ASN A 45 -6.10 14.00 -3.35
N THR A 46 -4.84 14.26 -3.00
CA THR A 46 -4.43 15.49 -2.33
C THR A 46 -4.70 16.72 -3.20
N VAL A 47 -4.33 16.65 -4.48
CA VAL A 47 -4.57 17.74 -5.44
C VAL A 47 -6.06 17.95 -5.70
N LEU A 48 -6.83 16.88 -5.90
CA LEU A 48 -8.24 16.98 -6.23
C LEU A 48 -9.12 17.41 -5.06
N LYS A 49 -8.75 17.05 -3.82
CA LYS A 49 -9.56 17.31 -2.63
C LYS A 49 -9.05 18.48 -1.79
N GLY A 50 -7.85 18.99 -2.08
CA GLY A 50 -7.19 20.06 -1.32
C GLY A 50 -6.79 19.68 0.10
N ASN A 51 -6.91 18.40 0.48
CA ASN A 51 -6.60 17.88 1.80
C ASN A 51 -5.45 16.88 1.71
N PHE A 52 -4.53 16.94 2.65
CA PHE A 52 -3.36 16.06 2.67
C PHE A 52 -3.75 14.59 2.91
N ASP A 53 -3.39 13.71 1.97
CA ASP A 53 -3.56 12.26 2.10
C ASP A 53 -2.32 11.65 2.78
N LEU A 54 -2.51 11.00 3.94
CA LEU A 54 -1.43 10.33 4.69
C LEU A 54 -0.72 9.24 3.85
N GLY A 55 -1.39 8.74 2.80
CA GLY A 55 -0.80 7.89 1.77
C GLY A 55 0.45 8.50 1.13
N VAL A 56 0.51 9.82 0.96
CA VAL A 56 1.66 10.50 0.34
C VAL A 56 2.94 10.25 1.13
N VAL A 57 2.88 10.34 2.47
CA VAL A 57 4.05 10.12 3.33
C VAL A 57 4.37 8.63 3.44
N THR A 58 3.36 7.82 3.73
CA THR A 58 3.56 6.40 4.02
C THR A 58 4.09 5.64 2.80
N PHE A 59 3.58 5.92 1.61
CA PHE A 59 4.13 5.33 0.37
C PHE A 59 5.50 5.92 0.00
N ALA A 60 5.77 7.20 0.27
CA ALA A 60 7.10 7.78 0.04
C ALA A 60 8.18 7.09 0.88
N PHE A 61 7.89 6.72 2.13
CA PHE A 61 8.81 5.94 2.95
C PHE A 61 9.10 4.56 2.35
N VAL A 62 8.09 3.88 1.82
CA VAL A 62 8.31 2.59 1.15
C VAL A 62 9.18 2.77 -0.09
N ILE A 63 8.88 3.76 -0.94
CA ILE A 63 9.68 4.04 -2.13
C ILE A 63 11.14 4.34 -1.76
N ALA A 64 11.35 5.14 -0.72
CA ALA A 64 12.69 5.45 -0.23
C ALA A 64 13.41 4.20 0.30
N ALA A 65 12.75 3.40 1.14
CA ALA A 65 13.34 2.22 1.76
C ALA A 65 13.78 1.18 0.71
N TYR A 66 12.86 0.76 -0.16
CA TYR A 66 13.17 -0.20 -1.23
C TYR A 66 14.07 0.40 -2.32
N GLY A 67 14.02 1.72 -2.51
CA GLY A 67 14.93 2.44 -3.41
C GLY A 67 16.38 2.44 -2.92
N ILE A 68 16.59 2.57 -1.60
CA ILE A 68 17.91 2.45 -0.97
C ILE A 68 18.45 1.03 -1.12
N GLU A 69 17.61 0.01 -0.87
CA GLU A 69 17.99 -1.40 -1.08
C GLU A 69 18.51 -1.65 -2.49
N ARG A 70 17.81 -1.16 -3.52
CA ARG A 70 18.22 -1.33 -4.92
C ARG A 70 19.59 -0.72 -5.24
N ARG A 71 20.03 0.28 -4.48
CA ARG A 71 21.32 0.95 -4.71
C ARG A 71 22.44 0.41 -3.83
N ALA A 72 22.14 0.04 -2.58
CA ALA A 72 23.13 -0.30 -1.57
C ALA A 72 23.13 -1.78 -1.17
N GLY A 73 22.21 -2.59 -1.71
CA GLY A 73 21.97 -3.96 -1.31
C GLY A 73 21.19 -4.07 0.01
N LEU A 74 20.82 -5.29 0.38
CA LEU A 74 20.08 -5.56 1.61
C LEU A 74 21.02 -5.61 2.82
N THR A 75 20.89 -4.63 3.72
CA THR A 75 21.55 -4.64 5.04
C THR A 75 20.53 -4.79 6.16
N GLY A 76 20.97 -5.11 7.38
CA GLY A 76 20.09 -5.21 8.55
C GLY A 76 19.32 -3.90 8.82
N GLY A 77 19.97 -2.74 8.66
CA GLY A 77 19.33 -1.44 8.83
C GLY A 77 18.29 -1.14 7.74
N ILE A 78 18.60 -1.44 6.48
CA ILE A 78 17.67 -1.28 5.35
C ILE A 78 16.45 -2.19 5.54
N LYS A 79 16.66 -3.44 5.98
CA LYS A 79 15.58 -4.39 6.27
C LYS A 79 14.61 -3.87 7.34
N VAL A 80 15.14 -3.30 8.42
CA VAL A 80 14.31 -2.69 9.48
C VAL A 80 13.55 -1.48 8.94
N PHE A 81 14.21 -0.64 8.13
CA PHE A 81 13.56 0.53 7.55
C PHE A 81 12.41 0.16 6.59
N GLU A 82 12.62 -0.82 5.70
CA GLU A 82 11.55 -1.35 4.85
C GLU A 82 10.40 -1.92 5.67
N CYS A 83 10.69 -2.66 6.75
CA CYS A 83 9.66 -3.21 7.63
C CYS A 83 8.81 -2.10 8.26
N ILE A 84 9.46 -1.08 8.85
CA ILE A 84 8.76 0.06 9.45
C ILE A 84 7.94 0.82 8.40
N ALA A 85 8.50 1.04 7.21
CA ALA A 85 7.81 1.72 6.12
C ALA A 85 6.56 0.94 5.67
N SER A 86 6.66 -0.38 5.50
CA SER A 86 5.52 -1.24 5.16
C SER A 86 4.47 -1.27 6.26
N VAL A 87 4.88 -1.32 7.54
CA VAL A 87 3.94 -1.22 8.68
C VAL A 87 3.22 0.13 8.70
N ALA A 88 3.91 1.22 8.38
CA ALA A 88 3.28 2.55 8.31
C ALA A 88 2.17 2.60 7.25
N VAL A 89 2.38 1.98 6.07
CA VAL A 89 1.33 1.87 5.05
C VAL A 89 0.18 0.96 5.52
N ALA A 90 0.50 -0.18 6.14
CA ALA A 90 -0.52 -1.07 6.69
C ALA A 90 -1.42 -0.35 7.71
N ASN A 91 -0.81 0.42 8.61
CA ASN A 91 -1.52 1.23 9.60
C ASN A 91 -2.38 2.31 8.95
N ASN A 92 -1.90 2.97 7.90
CA ASN A 92 -2.69 3.96 7.16
C ASN A 92 -4.00 3.35 6.61
N PHE A 93 -3.95 2.15 6.03
CA PHE A 93 -5.16 1.44 5.61
C PHE A 93 -6.00 0.95 6.79
N ALA A 94 -5.37 0.50 7.88
CA ALA A 94 -6.09 0.04 9.06
C ALA A 94 -6.87 1.15 9.76
N LEU A 95 -6.37 2.40 9.76
CA LEU A 95 -7.08 3.55 10.31
C LEU A 95 -8.46 3.75 9.67
N VAL A 96 -8.58 3.50 8.36
CA VAL A 96 -9.87 3.55 7.65
C VAL A 96 -10.87 2.53 8.20
N ILE A 97 -10.38 1.35 8.58
CA ILE A 97 -11.20 0.26 9.14
C ILE A 97 -11.67 0.65 10.55
N PHE A 98 -10.76 1.17 11.38
CA PHE A 98 -11.08 1.61 12.75
C PHE A 98 -12.08 2.77 12.77
N LEU A 99 -11.92 3.73 11.85
CA LEU A 99 -12.76 4.92 11.74
C LEU A 99 -13.94 4.73 10.77
N TRP A 100 -14.25 3.49 10.38
CA TRP A 100 -15.18 3.22 9.29
C TRP A 100 -16.59 3.76 9.52
N LYS A 101 -17.10 3.72 10.77
CA LYS A 101 -18.45 4.20 11.08
C LYS A 101 -18.63 5.68 10.69
N ASP A 102 -17.70 6.53 11.12
CA ASP A 102 -17.74 7.97 10.86
C ASP A 102 -17.44 8.27 9.38
N LEU A 103 -16.46 7.58 8.80
CA LEU A 103 -16.12 7.71 7.39
C LEU A 103 -17.28 7.30 6.47
N LYS A 104 -18.00 6.24 6.80
CA LYS A 104 -19.15 5.77 6.01
C LYS A 104 -20.26 6.82 5.99
N ILE A 105 -20.54 7.48 7.11
CA ILE A 105 -21.55 8.54 7.20
C ILE A 105 -21.17 9.72 6.30
N GLN A 106 -19.91 10.13 6.31
CA GLN A 106 -19.44 11.23 5.47
C GLN A 106 -19.46 10.85 3.97
N LEU A 107 -18.98 9.66 3.63
CA LEU A 107 -18.84 9.22 2.24
C LEU A 107 -20.18 8.84 1.60
N SER A 108 -21.19 8.38 2.36
CA SER A 108 -22.50 8.02 1.83
C SER A 108 -23.27 9.19 1.22
N SER A 109 -22.90 10.44 1.57
CA SER A 109 -23.45 11.65 0.95
C SER A 109 -23.08 11.80 -0.53
N SER A 110 -22.00 11.15 -0.99
CA SER A 110 -21.41 11.35 -2.31
C SER A 110 -21.03 10.08 -3.06
N LYS A 111 -21.12 8.90 -2.42
CA LYS A 111 -20.72 7.61 -2.98
C LYS A 111 -21.80 6.57 -2.85
N SER A 112 -21.89 5.70 -3.85
CA SER A 112 -22.84 4.59 -3.88
C SER A 112 -22.49 3.54 -2.80
N PRO A 113 -23.47 2.77 -2.30
CA PRO A 113 -23.22 1.67 -1.37
C PRO A 113 -22.22 0.62 -1.91
N ALA A 114 -22.25 0.37 -3.23
CA ALA A 114 -21.32 -0.52 -3.88
C ALA A 114 -19.88 0.00 -3.80
N TRP A 115 -19.68 1.30 -4.06
CA TRP A 115 -18.37 1.95 -3.94
C TRP A 115 -17.85 1.87 -2.50
N LEU A 116 -18.69 2.14 -1.50
CA LEU A 116 -18.31 2.06 -0.08
C LEU A 116 -17.84 0.66 0.32
N ASN A 117 -18.55 -0.38 -0.14
CA ASN A 117 -18.16 -1.76 0.12
C ASN A 117 -16.83 -2.10 -0.54
N VAL A 118 -16.65 -1.74 -1.82
CA VAL A 118 -15.38 -1.95 -2.53
C VAL A 118 -14.23 -1.24 -1.83
N PHE A 119 -14.43 0.00 -1.40
CA PHE A 119 -13.43 0.78 -0.68
C PHE A 119 -13.03 0.15 0.65
N LEU A 120 -14.00 -0.31 1.46
CA LEU A 120 -13.69 -0.98 2.72
C LEU A 120 -12.92 -2.28 2.51
N VAL A 121 -13.36 -3.12 1.57
CA VAL A 121 -12.67 -4.38 1.24
C VAL A 121 -11.27 -4.10 0.73
N TYR A 122 -11.10 -3.07 -0.11
CA TYR A 122 -9.80 -2.61 -0.58
C TYR A 122 -8.87 -2.21 0.58
N CYS A 123 -9.35 -1.43 1.53
CA CYS A 123 -8.56 -1.04 2.70
C CYS A 123 -8.17 -2.25 3.57
N ILE A 124 -9.08 -3.18 3.84
CA ILE A 124 -8.77 -4.42 4.56
C ILE A 124 -7.70 -5.22 3.81
N THR A 125 -7.89 -5.40 2.51
CA THR A 125 -7.00 -6.17 1.64
C THR A 125 -5.59 -5.57 1.63
N PHE A 126 -5.47 -4.24 1.55
CA PHE A 126 -4.16 -3.58 1.54
C PHE A 126 -3.52 -3.48 2.92
N ALA A 127 -4.29 -3.36 4.00
CA ALA A 127 -3.77 -3.45 5.36
C ALA A 127 -3.09 -4.81 5.59
N VAL A 128 -3.76 -5.91 5.20
CA VAL A 128 -3.21 -7.27 5.31
C VAL A 128 -2.02 -7.45 4.37
N TYR A 129 -2.13 -7.01 3.12
CA TYR A 129 -1.04 -7.06 2.15
C TYR A 129 0.25 -6.43 2.69
N TRP A 130 0.19 -5.18 3.16
CA TRP A 130 1.38 -4.47 3.63
C TRP A 130 1.93 -5.03 4.95
N ALA A 131 1.07 -5.57 5.82
CA ALA A 131 1.51 -6.32 6.99
C ALA A 131 2.27 -7.60 6.61
N LEU A 132 1.81 -8.33 5.58
CA LEU A 132 2.51 -9.50 5.06
C LEU A 132 3.83 -9.13 4.38
N VAL A 133 3.88 -8.02 3.64
CA VAL A 133 5.12 -7.48 3.08
C VAL A 133 6.12 -7.20 4.20
N ALA A 134 5.72 -6.51 5.27
CA ALA A 134 6.58 -6.26 6.42
C ALA A 134 7.09 -7.56 7.06
N ALA A 135 6.23 -8.56 7.25
CA ALA A 135 6.62 -9.86 7.80
C ALA A 135 7.59 -10.62 6.89
N ARG A 136 7.37 -10.60 5.56
CA ARG A 136 8.28 -11.22 4.57
C ARG A 136 9.63 -10.51 4.55
N THR A 137 9.63 -9.18 4.58
CA THR A 137 10.84 -8.37 4.66
C THR A 137 11.64 -8.69 5.92
N TYR A 138 10.98 -8.76 7.09
CA TYR A 138 11.66 -9.06 8.35
C TYR A 138 12.38 -10.42 8.32
N LYS A 139 11.72 -11.44 7.78
CA LYS A 139 12.25 -12.81 7.62
C LYS A 139 13.28 -12.94 6.49
N ARG A 140 13.44 -11.91 5.65
CA ARG A 140 14.40 -11.93 4.53
C ARG A 140 15.83 -11.99 5.07
N GLY A 141 16.60 -12.96 4.58
CA GLY A 141 17.98 -13.21 5.00
C GLY A 141 18.16 -14.04 6.29
N GLU A 142 17.08 -14.49 6.95
CA GLU A 142 17.17 -15.41 8.10
C GLU A 142 17.25 -16.89 7.66
N SER A 143 16.86 -17.17 6.42
CA SER A 143 17.10 -18.45 5.75
C SER A 143 18.39 -18.33 4.96
N GLY A 144 19.40 -19.18 5.25
CA GLY A 144 20.71 -19.21 4.60
C GLY A 144 20.70 -19.57 3.11
N TYR A 145 19.86 -18.93 2.32
CA TYR A 145 19.96 -18.91 0.86
C TYR A 145 20.91 -17.79 0.49
N ALA A 146 22.12 -18.20 0.12
CA ALA A 146 23.13 -17.36 -0.47
C ALA A 146 22.51 -16.50 -1.58
N VAL A 147 22.72 -15.18 -1.47
CA VAL A 147 22.51 -14.26 -2.59
C VAL A 147 23.58 -14.59 -3.61
N ILE A 148 23.23 -15.36 -4.64
CA ILE A 148 24.06 -15.49 -5.83
C ILE A 148 23.78 -14.24 -6.67
N TYR A 149 24.82 -13.42 -6.84
CA TYR A 149 24.84 -12.23 -7.70
C TYR A 149 24.66 -12.60 -9.17
#